data_AF-A0A920R7V9-F1
#
_entry.id   AF-A0A920R7V9-F1
#
_cell.length_a   1.000
_cell.length_b   1.000
_cell.length_c   1.000
_cell.angle_alpha   90.00
_cell.angle_beta   90.00
_cell.angle_gamma   90.00
#
_symmetry.space_group_name_H-M   'P 1'
#
loop_
_entity.id
_entity.type
_entity.pdbx_description
1 polymer ?
#
loop_
_entity_poly.entity_id
_entity_poly.type
_entity_poly.pdbx_seq_one_letter_code
_entity_poly.pdbx_strand_id
1 'polypeptide(L)' 'MPNELDRVIKNISEPIRGLVNNAGIGKMAFLEQLSVADMRLVMETNFLSHAIVTKAFLPQLKKKKEFGRHRVYRF' A
#
# COMPACT_ATOMS: atom_id res chain seq x y z
N MET A 1 -7.97 10.75 1.68
CA MET A 1 -7.63 12.08 1.12
C MET A 1 -6.10 12.22 1.05
N PRO A 2 -5.52 12.67 -0.07
CA PRO A 2 -4.07 12.79 -0.25
C PRO A 2 -3.36 13.54 0.89
N ASN A 3 -4.00 14.59 1.42
CA ASN A 3 -3.44 15.47 2.45
C ASN A 3 -3.09 14.75 3.76
N GLU A 4 -3.85 13.72 4.15
CA GLU A 4 -3.56 12.96 5.38
C GLU A 4 -2.33 12.07 5.21
N LEU A 5 -2.13 11.54 4.01
CA LEU A 5 -1.01 10.65 3.74
C LEU A 5 0.30 11.41 3.73
N ASP A 6 0.32 12.62 3.15
CA ASP A 6 1.46 13.53 3.23
C ASP A 6 1.78 13.92 4.67
N ARG A 7 0.75 14.13 5.50
CA ARG A 7 0.93 14.39 6.93
C ARG A 7 1.59 13.21 7.63
N VAL A 8 1.13 11.98 7.41
CA VAL A 8 1.75 10.78 7.99
C VAL A 8 3.21 10.65 7.54
N ILE A 9 3.46 10.77 6.24
CA ILE A 9 4.80 10.65 5.63
C ILE A 9 5.77 11.68 6.22
N LYS A 10 5.33 12.92 6.47
CA LYS A 10 6.14 13.99 7.07
C LYS A 10 6.49 13.75 8.54
N ASN A 11 5.68 12.97 9.27
CA ASN A 11 5.90 12.70 10.69
C ASN A 11 6.78 11.45 10.95
N ILE A 12 7.26 10.77 9.89
CA ILE A 12 8.18 9.65 10.03
C ILE A 12 9.62 10.17 9.93
N SER A 13 10.36 10.09 11.04
CA SER A 13 11.76 10.52 11.13
C SER A 13 12.75 9.47 10.62
N GLU A 14 12.41 8.19 10.75
CA GLU A 14 13.31 7.08 10.48
C GLU A 14 13.19 6.55 9.05
N PRO A 15 14.28 6.00 8.47
CA PRO A 15 14.24 5.44 7.12
C PRO A 15 13.34 4.21 7.02
N ILE A 16 12.20 4.33 6.34
CA ILE A 16 11.25 3.24 6.07
C ILE A 16 11.92 2.12 5.26
N ARG A 17 11.84 0.88 5.76
CA ARG A 17 12.41 -0.32 5.09
C ARG A 17 11.38 -1.15 4.34
N GLY A 18 10.11 -1.03 4.70
CA GLY A 18 9.02 -1.81 4.14
C GLY A 18 7.69 -1.13 4.42
N LEU A 19 6.68 -1.52 3.67
CA LEU A 19 5.31 -1.05 3.77
C LEU A 19 4.40 -2.29 3.83
N VAL A 20 3.55 -2.38 4.84
CA VAL A 20 2.57 -3.46 4.97
C VAL A 20 1.19 -2.89 4.71
N ASN A 21 0.61 -3.25 3.58
CA ASN A 21 -0.78 -2.94 3.30
C ASN A 21 -1.66 -4.07 3.83
N ASN A 22 -2.46 -3.80 4.86
CA ASN A 22 -3.28 -4.81 5.53
C ASN A 22 -4.79 -4.50 5.52
N ALA A 23 -5.19 -3.28 5.15
CA ALA A 23 -6.61 -2.90 5.16
C ALA A 23 -7.41 -3.80 4.20
N GLY A 24 -8.40 -4.52 4.73
CA GLY A 24 -9.17 -5.46 3.94
C GLY A 24 -10.53 -5.72 4.55
N ILE A 25 -11.56 -5.72 3.71
CA ILE A 25 -12.92 -6.11 4.07
C ILE A 25 -13.46 -7.12 3.05
N GLY A 26 -14.43 -7.92 3.48
CA GLY A 26 -15.16 -8.85 2.61
C GLY A 26 -16.66 -8.61 2.73
N LYS A 27 -17.38 -8.87 1.64
CA LYS A 27 -18.84 -8.92 1.60
C LYS A 27 -19.25 -10.33 1.20
N MET A 28 -19.88 -11.05 2.12
CA MET A 28 -20.28 -12.44 1.91
C MET A 28 -21.68 -12.47 1.28
N ALA A 29 -21.73 -12.63 -0.03
CA ALA A 29 -22.94 -12.85 -0.81
C ALA A 29 -22.57 -13.45 -2.17
N PHE A 30 -23.54 -14.02 -2.89
CA PHE A 30 -23.34 -14.35 -4.30
C PHE A 30 -23.17 -13.07 -5.13
N LEU A 31 -22.54 -13.17 -6.30
CA LEU A 31 -22.20 -12.00 -7.11
C LEU A 31 -23.46 -11.23 -7.54
N GLU A 32 -24.52 -11.93 -7.93
CA GLU A 32 -25.82 -11.36 -8.31
C GLU A 32 -26.56 -10.68 -7.15
N GLN A 33 -26.14 -10.94 -5.91
CA GLN A 33 -26.70 -10.33 -4.70
C GLN A 33 -25.90 -9.12 -4.22
N LEU A 34 -24.68 -8.90 -4.73
CA LEU A 34 -23.85 -7.77 -4.36
C LEU A 34 -24.29 -6.51 -5.09
N SER A 35 -24.53 -5.45 -4.34
CA SER A 35 -24.72 -4.13 -4.94
C SER A 35 -23.41 -3.64 -5.56
N VAL A 36 -23.52 -2.78 -6.58
CA VAL A 36 -22.33 -2.09 -7.13
C VAL A 36 -21.61 -1.28 -6.05
N ALA A 37 -22.34 -0.73 -5.08
CA ALA A 37 -21.75 0.00 -3.96
C ALA A 37 -20.91 -0.92 -3.06
N ASP A 38 -21.37 -2.14 -2.76
CA ASP A 38 -20.60 -3.12 -1.99
C ASP A 38 -19.32 -3.53 -2.73
N MET A 39 -19.43 -3.80 -4.04
CA MET A 39 -18.27 -4.13 -4.87
C MET A 39 -17.25 -2.99 -4.89
N ARG A 40 -17.71 -1.75 -5.04
CA ARG A 40 -16.85 -0.56 -4.99
C ARG A 40 -16.17 -0.42 -3.64
N LEU A 41 -16.89 -0.57 -2.54
CA LEU A 41 -16.34 -0.44 -1.19
C LEU A 41 -15.21 -1.46 -0.94
N VAL A 42 -15.40 -2.71 -1.35
CA VAL A 42 -14.38 -3.76 -1.26
C VAL A 42 -13.16 -3.41 -2.12
N MET A 43 -13.37 -2.99 -3.37
CA MET A 43 -12.27 -2.62 -4.26
C MET A 43 -11.52 -1.36 -3.81
N GLU A 44 -12.23 -0.36 -3.30
CA GLU A 44 -11.66 0.86 -2.77
C GLU A 44 -10.79 0.56 -1.54
N THR A 45 -11.26 -0.30 -0.64
CA THR A 45 -10.54 -0.66 0.58
C THR A 45 -9.37 -1.59 0.30
N ASN A 46 -9.59 -2.69 -0.42
CA ASN A 46 -8.61 -3.77 -0.51
C ASN A 46 -7.57 -3.53 -1.60
N PHE A 47 -7.91 -2.81 -2.67
CA PHE A 47 -7.01 -2.60 -3.80
C PHE A 47 -6.61 -1.15 -3.95
N LEU A 48 -7.58 -0.24 -4.15
CA LEU A 48 -7.27 1.13 -4.52
C LEU A 48 -6.54 1.86 -3.37
N SER A 49 -6.96 1.65 -2.12
CA SER A 49 -6.27 2.24 -0.97
C SER A 49 -4.82 1.78 -0.89
N HIS A 50 -4.54 0.49 -1.09
CA HIS A 50 -3.18 -0.07 -1.07
C HIS A 50 -2.33 0.49 -2.20
N ALA A 51 -2.90 0.61 -3.40
CA ALA A 51 -2.21 1.19 -4.55
C ALA A 51 -1.86 2.68 -4.31
N ILE A 52 -2.80 3.47 -3.78
CA ILE A 52 -2.59 4.88 -3.45
C ILE A 52 -1.53 5.03 -2.35
N VAL A 53 -1.64 4.25 -1.27
CA VAL A 53 -0.66 4.28 -0.17
C VAL A 53 0.72 3.90 -0.68
N THR A 54 0.83 2.80 -1.42
CA THR A 54 2.11 2.37 -2.02
C THR A 54 2.69 3.48 -2.90
N LYS A 55 1.89 4.09 -3.78
CA LYS A 55 2.34 5.17 -4.66
C LYS A 55 2.94 6.35 -3.88
N ALA A 56 2.34 6.75 -2.77
CA ALA A 56 2.84 7.86 -1.97
C ALA A 56 4.14 7.53 -1.21
N PHE A 57 4.30 6.30 -0.75
CA PHE A 57 5.49 5.85 -0.02
C PHE A 57 6.64 5.40 -0.95
N LEU A 58 6.38 5.13 -2.24
CA LEU A 58 7.39 4.71 -3.22
C LEU A 58 8.66 5.57 -3.27
N PRO A 59 8.60 6.92 -3.22
CA PRO A 59 9.81 7.74 -3.21
C PRO A 59 10.72 7.45 -2.01
N GLN A 60 10.16 7.26 -0.81
CA GLN A 60 10.94 6.95 0.39
C GLN A 60 11.52 5.54 0.34
N LEU A 61 10.75 4.55 -0.14
CA LEU A 61 11.21 3.18 -0.32
C LEU A 61 12.35 3.08 -1.38
N LYS A 62 12.27 3.87 -2.46
CA LYS A 62 13.29 3.89 -3.53
C LYS A 62 14.60 4.57 -3.13
N LYS A 63 14.62 5.44 -2.12
CA LYS A 63 15.86 6.07 -1.62
C LYS A 63 16.88 5.04 -1.12
N LYS A 64 16.48 3.79 -0.87
CA LYS A 64 17.34 2.70 -0.37
C LYS A 64 18.06 1.86 -1.43
N LYS A 65 18.23 2.36 -2.67
CA LYS A 65 18.89 1.61 -3.76
C LYS A 65 20.37 1.26 -3.55
N GLU A 66 21.01 1.65 -2.46
CA GLU A 66 22.40 1.23 -2.17
C GLU A 66 22.52 -0.11 -1.41
N PHE A 67 21.46 -0.61 -0.78
CA PHE A 67 21.53 -1.87 -0.04
C PHE A 67 21.21 -3.08 -0.93
N GLY A 68 22.08 -3.35 -1.90
CA GLY A 68 21.93 -4.49 -2.82
C GLY A 68 23.08 -4.73 -3.79
N ARG A 69 24.10 -3.86 -3.85
CA ARG A 69 25.22 -4.03 -4.78
C ARG A 69 26.30 -5.03 -4.34
N HIS A 70 26.23 -5.62 -3.15
CA HIS A 70 27.21 -6.60 -2.68
C HIS A 70 26.53 -7.73 -1.91
N ARG A 71 25.97 -8.73 -2.60
CA ARG A 71 25.99 -10.17 -2.23
C ARG A 71 25.65 -11.00 -3.46
N VAL A 72 26.64 -11.17 -4.33
CA VAL A 72 26.62 -12.28 -5.29
C VAL A 72 26.82 -13.53 -4.43
N TYR A 73 25.75 -14.28 -4.18
CA TYR A 73 25.89 -15.66 -3.70
C TYR A 73 26.45 -16.46 -4.87
N ARG A 74 27.75 -16.76 -4.80
CA ARG A 74 28.41 -17.71 -5.68
C ARG A 74 28.08 -19.10 -5.13
N PHE A 75 27.35 -19.88 -5.92
CA PHE A 75 27.37 -21.34 -5.82
C PHE A 75 28.59 -21.84 -6.61
#